data_AF-Q5I1A4-F1
#
_entry.id   AF-Q5I1A4-F1
#
_cell.length_a   1.000
_cell.length_b   1.000
_cell.length_c   1.000
_cell.angle_alpha   90.00
_cell.angle_beta   90.00
_cell.angle_gamma   90.00
#
_symmetry.space_group_name_H-M   'P 1'
#
loop_
_entity.id
_entity.type
_entity.pdbx_description
1 polymer ?
#
loop_
_entity_poly.entity_id
_entity_poly.type
_entity_poly.pdbx_seq_one_letter_code
_entity_poly.pdbx_strand_id
1 'polypeptide(L)'
;HLDATIYAINDLGQYEILSEDLSGLGSSKEVISVPSELDAVIDYIHDYAEINEIEALARPWLPPLPESVYLQDLHAIQFKEAWTKEKKPLQATVGLLDQPELQSQTPLTLDISKDGHVAVFSSPGYGKSTFLQSVIMDVARQHSPEHLHVYLVDLGTNGLLPLKGLPHVADTITIDESEKCLKFVERLTQEMKNRKRLLSEYDVA
;
A
#
# COMPACT_ATOMS: atom_id res chain seq x y z
N HIS A 1 -32.57 19.64 37.67
CA HIS A 1 -33.06 18.40 37.06
C HIS A 1 -34.27 18.78 36.22
N LEU A 2 -34.19 18.68 34.89
CA LEU A 2 -35.37 18.84 34.04
C LEU A 2 -36.03 17.47 33.96
N ASP A 3 -37.28 17.38 34.38
CA ASP A 3 -38.12 16.19 34.15
C ASP A 3 -38.50 16.17 32.66
N ALA A 4 -38.12 15.09 31.96
CA ALA A 4 -38.36 14.94 30.52
C ALA A 4 -39.49 13.95 30.21
N THR A 5 -40.35 13.69 31.19
CA THR A 5 -41.53 12.83 31.04
C THR A 5 -42.49 13.40 29.98
N ILE A 6 -42.93 12.57 29.03
CA ILE A 6 -43.92 12.94 28.03
C ILE A 6 -45.32 12.63 28.58
N TYR A 7 -46.22 13.61 28.52
CA TYR A 7 -47.59 13.49 28.97
C TYR A 7 -48.56 13.65 27.80
N ALA A 8 -49.59 12.80 27.74
CA ALA A 8 -50.79 13.08 26.94
C ALA A 8 -51.83 13.79 27.80
N ILE A 9 -52.67 14.62 27.16
CA ILE A 9 -53.84 15.21 27.79
C ILE A 9 -55.05 14.40 27.33
N ASN A 10 -55.74 13.76 28.25
CA ASN A 10 -56.94 12.98 27.93
C ASN A 10 -58.16 13.89 27.67
N ASP A 11 -59.27 13.29 27.24
CA ASP A 11 -60.50 14.01 26.88
C ASP A 11 -61.15 14.78 28.05
N LEU A 12 -60.68 14.56 29.28
CA LEU A 12 -61.07 15.27 30.51
C LEU A 12 -60.08 16.38 30.89
N GLY A 13 -59.04 16.62 30.09
CA GLY A 13 -58.03 17.64 30.32
C GLY A 13 -56.98 17.27 31.36
N GLN A 14 -56.89 16.00 31.76
CA GLN A 14 -55.91 15.53 32.75
C GLN A 14 -54.66 14.99 32.05
N TYR A 15 -53.50 15.22 32.68
CA TYR A 15 -52.23 14.70 32.20
C TYR A 15 -52.10 13.22 32.56
N GLU A 16 -51.83 12.39 31.56
CA GLU A 16 -51.55 10.96 31.69
C GLU A 16 -50.12 10.69 31.20
N ILE A 17 -49.35 9.95 32.00
CA ILE A 17 -47.93 9.69 31.72
C ILE A 17 -47.83 8.68 30.58
N LEU A 18 -47.16 9.06 29.49
CA LEU A 18 -46.92 8.19 28.33
C LEU A 18 -45.54 7.54 28.32
N SER A 19 -44.57 8.09 29.07
CA SER A 19 -43.21 7.55 29.17
C SER A 19 -42.66 7.69 30.58
N GLU A 20 -41.68 6.89 30.96
CA GLU A 20 -40.87 7.16 32.16
C GLU A 20 -39.97 8.40 31.95
N ASP A 21 -39.38 8.93 33.03
CA ASP A 21 -38.50 10.11 32.96
C ASP A 21 -37.27 9.84 32.08
N LEU A 22 -37.21 10.54 30.95
CA LEU A 22 -36.17 10.39 29.92
C LEU A 22 -34.93 11.25 30.20
N SER A 23 -34.84 11.90 31.38
CA SER A 23 -33.80 12.88 31.72
C SER A 23 -32.35 12.34 31.75
N GLY A 24 -32.16 11.04 31.50
CA GLY A 24 -30.86 10.36 31.39
C GLY A 24 -30.46 9.87 29.98
N LEU A 25 -31.31 9.96 28.96
CA LEU A 25 -30.99 9.43 27.61
C LEU A 25 -29.93 10.24 26.83
N GLY A 26 -29.54 11.42 27.31
CA GLY A 26 -28.43 12.19 26.74
C GLY A 26 -27.05 11.55 26.95
N SER A 27 -26.93 10.56 27.85
CA SER A 27 -25.67 9.89 28.19
C SER A 27 -25.56 8.44 27.70
N SER A 28 -26.63 7.86 27.13
CA SER A 28 -26.57 6.54 26.47
C SER A 28 -25.93 6.67 25.09
N LYS A 29 -24.65 6.28 24.99
CA LYS A 29 -23.85 6.35 23.75
C LYS A 29 -24.22 5.32 22.67
N GLU A 30 -25.16 4.42 22.93
CA GLU A 30 -25.54 3.37 21.99
C GLU A 30 -27.03 3.43 21.70
N VAL A 31 -27.36 3.97 20.52
CA VAL A 31 -28.65 3.73 19.89
C VAL A 31 -28.61 2.29 19.41
N ILE A 32 -29.20 1.37 20.17
CA ILE A 32 -29.42 -0.01 19.71
C ILE A 32 -30.45 0.07 18.58
N SER A 33 -30.00 0.08 17.32
CA SER A 33 -30.93 0.01 16.19
C SER A 33 -31.46 -1.41 16.10
N VAL A 34 -32.76 -1.57 16.35
CA VAL A 34 -33.46 -2.82 16.06
C VAL A 34 -33.46 -3.01 14.53
N PRO A 35 -33.17 -4.21 13.99
CA PRO A 35 -33.19 -4.43 12.55
C PRO A 35 -34.55 -4.04 11.98
N SER A 36 -34.53 -3.33 10.87
CA SER A 36 -35.75 -2.92 10.18
C SER A 36 -36.38 -4.10 9.43
N GLU A 37 -37.65 -3.98 9.07
CA GLU A 37 -38.29 -4.95 8.16
C GLU A 37 -37.55 -5.05 6.83
N LEU A 38 -36.92 -3.95 6.38
CA LEU A 38 -36.09 -3.94 5.18
C LEU A 38 -34.84 -4.81 5.35
N ASP A 39 -34.17 -4.73 6.50
CA ASP A 39 -33.00 -5.57 6.79
C ASP A 39 -33.37 -7.05 6.77
N ALA A 40 -34.50 -7.42 7.40
CA ALA A 40 -34.99 -8.80 7.39
C ALA A 40 -35.31 -9.32 5.98
N VAL A 41 -35.84 -8.46 5.10
CA VAL A 41 -36.09 -8.83 3.69
C VAL A 41 -34.78 -8.97 2.91
N ILE A 42 -33.81 -8.08 3.14
CA ILE A 42 -32.49 -8.15 2.51
C ILE A 42 -31.78 -9.45 2.90
N ASP A 43 -31.77 -9.78 4.19
CA ASP A 43 -31.15 -11.00 4.72
C ASP A 43 -31.82 -12.25 4.13
N TYR A 44 -33.16 -12.27 4.08
CA TYR A 44 -33.88 -13.40 3.47
C TYR A 44 -33.55 -13.58 1.98
N ILE A 45 -33.47 -12.50 1.21
CA ILE A 45 -33.10 -12.56 -0.21
C ILE A 45 -31.66 -13.04 -0.38
N HIS A 46 -30.74 -12.58 0.47
CA HIS A 46 -29.35 -13.02 0.47
C HIS A 46 -29.23 -14.53 0.74
N ASP A 47 -29.85 -15.01 1.82
CA ASP A 47 -29.84 -16.42 2.20
C ASP A 47 -30.51 -17.29 1.12
N TYR A 48 -31.62 -16.83 0.56
CA TYR A 48 -32.30 -17.53 -0.53
C TYR A 48 -31.39 -17.63 -1.77
N ALA A 49 -30.67 -16.56 -2.11
CA ALA A 49 -29.74 -16.57 -3.24
C ALA A 49 -28.57 -17.54 -3.02
N GLU A 50 -28.00 -17.60 -1.81
CA GLU A 50 -26.94 -18.56 -1.47
C GLU A 50 -27.44 -20.01 -1.53
N ILE A 51 -28.59 -20.31 -0.92
CA ILE A 51 -29.17 -21.66 -0.89
C ILE A 51 -29.49 -22.17 -2.29
N ASN A 52 -29.93 -21.29 -3.19
CA ASN A 52 -30.29 -21.64 -4.56
C ASN A 52 -29.14 -21.45 -5.55
N GLU A 53 -27.92 -21.15 -5.08
CA GLU A 53 -26.73 -20.93 -5.90
C GLU A 53 -26.96 -19.90 -7.03
N ILE A 54 -27.75 -18.86 -6.76
CA ILE A 54 -28.05 -17.82 -7.74
C ILE A 54 -26.78 -17.02 -8.01
N GLU A 55 -26.32 -17.02 -9.26
CA GLU A 55 -25.11 -16.30 -9.66
C GLU A 55 -25.26 -14.79 -9.40
N ALA A 56 -24.30 -14.23 -8.67
CA ALA A 56 -24.27 -12.81 -8.41
C ALA A 56 -24.04 -12.03 -9.72
N LEU A 57 -24.82 -10.98 -9.93
CA LEU A 57 -24.60 -10.09 -11.06
C LEU A 57 -23.19 -9.49 -11.02
N ALA A 58 -22.57 -9.39 -12.20
CA ALA A 58 -21.29 -8.72 -12.36
C ALA A 58 -21.40 -7.28 -11.82
N ARG A 59 -20.59 -6.98 -10.81
CA ARG A 59 -20.58 -5.64 -10.20
C ARG A 59 -19.95 -4.65 -11.19
N PRO A 60 -20.57 -3.47 -11.40
CA PRO A 60 -19.99 -2.44 -12.26
C PRO A 60 -18.62 -1.94 -11.79
N TRP A 61 -18.31 -2.09 -10.49
CA TRP A 61 -17.01 -1.76 -9.91
C TRP A 61 -16.45 -2.96 -9.15
N LEU A 62 -15.14 -3.15 -9.27
CA LEU A 62 -14.40 -4.02 -8.36
C LEU A 62 -14.41 -3.43 -6.93
N PRO A 63 -14.15 -4.26 -5.91
CA PRO A 63 -13.90 -3.75 -4.57
C PRO A 63 -12.80 -2.68 -4.59
N PRO A 64 -12.87 -1.66 -3.72
CA PRO A 64 -11.81 -0.66 -3.62
C PRO A 64 -10.47 -1.34 -3.30
N LEU A 65 -9.37 -0.72 -3.75
CA LEU A 65 -8.03 -1.19 -3.42
C LEU A 65 -7.87 -1.34 -1.90
N PRO A 66 -7.24 -2.42 -1.42
CA PRO A 66 -7.01 -2.61 0.00
C PRO A 66 -6.08 -1.52 0.54
N GLU A 67 -6.21 -1.20 1.83
CA GLU A 67 -5.38 -0.18 2.48
C GLU A 67 -3.89 -0.52 2.47
N SER A 68 -3.57 -1.82 2.47
CA SER A 68 -2.20 -2.31 2.42
C SER A 68 -2.10 -3.51 1.50
N VAL A 69 -0.97 -3.62 0.83
CA VAL A 69 -0.65 -4.72 -0.08
C VAL A 69 0.76 -5.19 0.23
N TYR A 70 0.93 -6.51 0.37
CA TYR A 70 2.25 -7.09 0.58
C TYR A 70 2.86 -7.54 -0.74
N LEU A 71 4.15 -7.28 -0.88
CA LEU A 71 4.89 -7.58 -2.10
C LEU A 71 4.89 -9.07 -2.46
N GLN A 72 4.87 -9.95 -1.44
CA GLN A 72 4.81 -11.40 -1.61
C GLN A 72 3.49 -11.88 -2.25
N ASP A 73 2.40 -11.14 -2.04
CA ASP A 73 1.07 -11.46 -2.56
C ASP A 73 0.97 -11.02 -4.03
N LEU A 74 1.61 -9.90 -4.38
CA LEU A 74 1.64 -9.38 -5.75
C LEU A 74 2.58 -10.16 -6.66
N HIS A 75 3.69 -10.62 -6.12
CA HIS A 75 4.74 -11.26 -6.90
C HIS A 75 5.45 -12.29 -6.00
N ALA A 76 5.13 -13.57 -6.15
CA ALA A 76 5.76 -14.62 -5.35
C ALA A 76 7.17 -14.94 -5.89
N ILE A 77 8.21 -14.72 -5.08
CA ILE A 77 9.60 -15.02 -5.45
C ILE A 77 10.31 -15.74 -4.31
N GLN A 78 10.95 -16.86 -4.64
CA GLN A 78 11.92 -17.53 -3.78
C GLN A 78 13.33 -17.02 -4.13
N PHE A 79 13.87 -16.10 -3.33
CA PHE A 79 15.11 -15.38 -3.66
C PHE A 79 16.31 -16.33 -3.90
N LYS A 80 16.41 -17.44 -3.15
CA LYS A 80 17.50 -18.41 -3.32
C LYS A 80 17.52 -19.02 -4.72
N GLU A 81 16.36 -19.32 -5.28
CA GLU A 81 16.23 -19.84 -6.65
C GLU A 81 16.37 -18.73 -7.69
N ALA A 82 15.90 -17.52 -7.38
CA ALA A 82 16.02 -16.37 -8.29
C ALA A 82 17.50 -16.02 -8.52
N TRP A 83 18.31 -16.07 -7.46
CA TRP A 83 19.73 -15.70 -7.51
C TRP A 83 20.62 -16.70 -8.26
N THR A 84 20.16 -17.94 -8.45
CA THR A 84 20.90 -18.94 -9.26
C THR A 84 20.56 -18.87 -10.74
N LYS A 85 19.53 -18.12 -11.12
CA LYS A 85 19.10 -17.98 -12.51
C LYS A 85 19.91 -16.90 -13.22
N GLU A 86 19.83 -16.89 -14.54
CA GLU A 86 20.46 -15.87 -15.37
C GLU A 86 19.95 -14.47 -15.04
N LYS A 87 20.80 -13.47 -15.32
CA LYS A 87 20.50 -12.06 -15.11
C LYS A 87 19.25 -11.66 -15.91
N LYS A 88 18.28 -11.07 -15.22
CA LYS A 88 17.05 -10.54 -15.81
C LYS A 88 17.08 -9.00 -15.89
N PRO A 89 16.19 -8.40 -16.69
CA PRO A 89 15.93 -6.96 -16.63
C PRO A 89 15.51 -6.53 -15.23
N LEU A 90 15.88 -5.30 -14.86
CA LEU A 90 15.59 -4.71 -13.57
C LEU A 90 14.14 -4.22 -13.53
N GLN A 91 13.25 -5.04 -12.98
CA GLN A 91 11.83 -4.73 -12.85
C GLN A 91 11.42 -4.74 -11.37
N ALA A 92 10.67 -3.73 -10.95
CA ALA A 92 10.22 -3.56 -9.57
C ALA A 92 8.69 -3.52 -9.50
N THR A 93 8.08 -4.51 -8.85
CA THR A 93 6.66 -4.52 -8.50
C THR A 93 6.45 -3.64 -7.27
N VAL A 94 5.61 -2.62 -7.39
CA VAL A 94 5.51 -1.53 -6.39
C VAL A 94 4.13 -1.40 -5.75
N GLY A 95 3.10 -2.05 -6.30
CA GLY A 95 1.74 -1.95 -5.78
C GLY A 95 0.72 -2.61 -6.68
N LEU A 96 -0.54 -2.26 -6.48
CA LEU A 96 -1.69 -2.74 -7.26
C LEU A 96 -2.25 -1.56 -8.06
N LEU A 97 -2.39 -1.74 -9.37
CA LEU A 97 -3.00 -0.77 -10.28
C LEU A 97 -4.48 -1.14 -10.46
N ASP A 98 -5.36 -0.18 -10.17
CA ASP A 98 -6.78 -0.29 -10.50
C ASP A 98 -7.04 0.33 -11.88
N GLN A 99 -7.71 -0.42 -12.74
CA GLN A 99 -8.07 -0.04 -14.11
C GLN A 99 -9.61 -0.10 -14.25
N PRO A 100 -10.33 0.96 -13.85
CA PRO A 100 -11.79 0.97 -13.85
C PRO A 100 -12.40 0.70 -15.23
N GLU A 101 -11.78 1.21 -16.30
CA GLU A 101 -12.23 0.98 -17.68
C GLU A 101 -12.15 -0.49 -18.12
N LEU A 102 -11.29 -1.30 -17.47
CA LEU A 102 -11.15 -2.73 -17.73
C LEU A 102 -11.80 -3.59 -16.64
N GLN A 103 -12.37 -2.98 -15.58
CA GLN A 103 -12.80 -3.68 -14.37
C GLN A 103 -11.74 -4.66 -13.87
N SER A 104 -10.49 -4.21 -13.78
CA SER A 104 -9.33 -5.06 -13.49
C SER A 104 -8.39 -4.39 -12.48
N GLN A 105 -7.85 -5.20 -11.56
CA GLN A 105 -6.79 -4.81 -10.64
C GLN A 105 -5.58 -5.72 -10.83
N THR A 106 -4.43 -5.16 -11.20
CA THR A 106 -3.21 -5.93 -11.55
C THR A 106 -1.96 -5.37 -10.89
N PRO A 107 -0.95 -6.19 -10.56
CA PRO A 107 0.31 -5.68 -10.02
C PRO A 107 0.93 -4.59 -10.91
N LEU A 108 1.31 -3.47 -10.30
CA LEU A 108 2.04 -2.39 -10.96
C LEU A 108 3.54 -2.69 -10.91
N THR A 109 4.15 -2.85 -12.08
CA THR A 109 5.58 -3.10 -12.24
C THR A 109 6.25 -1.97 -13.01
N LEU A 110 7.35 -1.45 -12.47
CA LEU A 110 8.23 -0.47 -13.10
C LEU A 110 9.38 -1.20 -13.81
N ASP A 111 9.57 -0.95 -15.11
CA ASP A 111 10.70 -1.51 -15.85
C ASP A 111 11.87 -0.51 -15.88
N ILE A 112 12.73 -0.59 -14.87
CA ILE A 112 13.86 0.34 -14.69
C ILE A 112 14.91 0.11 -15.79
N SER A 113 15.04 -1.11 -16.29
CA SER A 113 15.93 -1.41 -17.41
C SER A 113 15.52 -0.74 -18.71
N LYS A 114 14.21 -0.62 -18.96
CA LYS A 114 13.66 -0.01 -20.17
C LYS A 114 13.40 1.49 -20.01
N ASP A 115 12.78 1.90 -18.91
CA ASP A 115 12.29 3.26 -18.69
C ASP A 115 13.35 4.17 -18.04
N GLY A 116 14.38 3.59 -17.43
CA GLY A 116 15.51 4.31 -16.86
C GLY A 116 15.24 4.88 -15.46
N HIS A 117 15.42 6.18 -15.28
CA HIS A 117 15.43 6.80 -13.96
C HIS A 117 14.02 7.00 -13.40
N VAL A 118 13.84 6.71 -12.11
CA VAL A 118 12.56 6.88 -11.39
C VAL A 118 12.64 8.09 -10.46
N ALA A 119 11.67 9.00 -10.58
CA ALA A 119 11.48 10.11 -9.65
C ALA A 119 10.18 9.90 -8.86
N VAL A 120 10.25 10.09 -7.53
CA VAL A 120 9.12 9.85 -6.63
C VAL A 120 8.80 11.13 -5.86
N PHE A 121 7.55 11.55 -5.92
CA PHE A 121 7.06 12.74 -5.24
C PHE A 121 5.95 12.36 -4.26
N SER A 122 5.99 12.90 -3.04
CA SER A 122 4.92 12.74 -2.06
C SER A 122 4.91 13.90 -1.07
N SER A 123 3.76 14.12 -0.44
CA SER A 123 3.69 14.93 0.78
C SER A 123 4.37 14.21 1.96
N PRO A 124 4.79 14.93 3.01
CA PRO A 124 5.30 14.32 4.23
C PRO A 124 4.30 13.32 4.83
N GLY A 125 4.77 12.10 5.16
CA GLY A 125 3.92 11.04 5.71
C GLY A 125 3.21 10.14 4.68
N TYR A 126 3.25 10.47 3.39
CA TYR A 126 2.56 9.71 2.33
C TYR A 126 3.43 8.58 1.71
N GLY A 127 4.28 7.95 2.52
CA GLY A 127 4.90 6.68 2.14
C GLY A 127 6.07 6.71 1.14
N LYS A 128 6.66 7.85 0.77
CA LYS A 128 7.84 7.88 -0.14
C LYS A 128 8.97 6.95 0.30
N SER A 129 9.33 6.94 1.59
CA SER A 129 10.39 6.06 2.10
C SER A 129 9.98 4.60 2.02
N THR A 130 8.73 4.27 2.35
CA THR A 130 8.14 2.93 2.21
C THR A 130 8.13 2.46 0.75
N PHE A 131 7.82 3.36 -0.18
CA PHE A 131 7.87 3.09 -1.62
C PHE A 131 9.28 2.72 -2.05
N LEU A 132 10.28 3.54 -1.69
CA LEU A 132 11.69 3.25 -2.02
C LEU A 132 12.18 1.95 -1.39
N GLN A 133 11.81 1.67 -0.14
CA GLN A 133 12.08 0.38 0.49
C GLN A 133 11.45 -0.77 -0.28
N SER A 134 10.19 -0.65 -0.71
CA SER A 134 9.48 -1.69 -1.45
C SER A 134 10.14 -1.96 -2.80
N VAL A 135 10.50 -0.90 -3.53
CA VAL A 135 11.26 -1.01 -4.79
C VAL A 135 12.57 -1.77 -4.57
N ILE A 136 13.38 -1.34 -3.59
CA ILE A 136 14.69 -1.95 -3.32
C ILE A 136 14.55 -3.40 -2.89
N MET A 137 13.59 -3.70 -2.01
CA MET A 137 13.33 -5.07 -1.55
C MET A 137 12.88 -5.98 -2.70
N ASP A 138 12.03 -5.49 -3.61
CA ASP A 138 11.57 -6.27 -4.75
C ASP A 138 12.69 -6.59 -5.75
N VAL A 139 13.58 -5.63 -6.03
CA VAL A 139 14.70 -5.92 -6.92
C VAL A 139 15.78 -6.77 -6.23
N ALA A 140 15.99 -6.61 -4.92
CA ALA A 140 16.98 -7.38 -4.16
C ALA A 140 16.63 -8.87 -4.04
N ARG A 141 15.34 -9.21 -3.89
CA ARG A 141 14.92 -10.62 -3.89
C ARG A 141 14.97 -11.28 -5.27
N GLN A 142 15.00 -10.48 -6.34
CA GLN A 142 15.10 -10.97 -7.73
C GLN A 142 16.54 -11.19 -8.18
N HIS A 143 17.48 -10.37 -7.72
CA HIS A 143 18.85 -10.32 -8.22
C HIS A 143 19.84 -10.65 -7.11
N SER A 144 20.88 -11.42 -7.42
CA SER A 144 21.97 -11.66 -6.47
C SER A 144 22.75 -10.36 -6.19
N PRO A 145 23.46 -10.25 -5.05
CA PRO A 145 24.36 -9.12 -4.77
C PRO A 145 25.45 -8.92 -5.83
N GLU A 146 25.81 -9.96 -6.61
CA GLU A 146 26.76 -9.85 -7.72
C GLU A 146 26.19 -9.11 -8.93
N HIS A 147 24.86 -9.06 -9.05
CA HIS A 147 24.16 -8.47 -10.20
C HIS A 147 23.50 -7.13 -9.89
N LEU A 148 23.34 -6.79 -8.60
CA LEU A 148 22.70 -5.56 -8.14
C LEU A 148 23.45 -4.99 -6.94
N HIS A 149 23.97 -3.76 -7.11
CA HIS A 149 24.51 -2.95 -6.03
C HIS A 149 23.59 -1.78 -5.75
N VAL A 150 23.30 -1.54 -4.47
CA VAL A 150 22.47 -0.44 -3.99
C VAL A 150 23.32 0.50 -3.14
N TYR A 151 23.25 1.79 -3.45
CA TYR A 151 23.86 2.85 -2.64
C TYR A 151 22.73 3.70 -2.07
N LEU A 152 22.62 3.76 -0.75
CA LEU A 152 21.56 4.50 -0.07
C LEU A 152 22.06 5.91 0.23
N VAL A 153 21.43 6.93 -0.34
CA VAL A 153 21.70 8.33 0.00
C VAL A 153 20.48 8.87 0.73
N ASP A 154 20.53 8.86 2.05
CA ASP A 154 19.42 9.23 2.92
C ASP A 154 19.65 10.62 3.52
N LEU A 155 19.08 11.62 2.85
CA LEU A 155 19.15 13.03 3.27
C LEU A 155 17.93 13.48 4.08
N GLY A 156 17.09 12.52 4.50
CA GLY A 156 15.85 12.78 5.22
C GLY A 156 15.91 12.30 6.67
N THR A 157 14.85 11.64 7.11
CA THR A 157 14.68 11.16 8.49
C THR A 157 15.14 9.70 8.66
N ASN A 158 16.23 9.29 8.00
CA ASN A 158 16.75 7.91 8.04
C ASN A 158 15.72 6.84 7.61
N GLY A 159 14.87 7.17 6.65
CA GLY A 159 13.82 6.29 6.16
C GLY A 159 14.34 5.06 5.41
N LEU A 160 15.61 5.03 4.99
CA LEU A 160 16.22 3.90 4.27
C LEU A 160 17.08 3.02 5.19
N LEU A 161 17.28 3.41 6.45
CA LEU A 161 18.11 2.70 7.42
C LEU A 161 17.78 1.20 7.57
N PRO A 162 16.51 0.74 7.52
CA PRO A 162 16.19 -0.69 7.61
C PRO A 162 16.84 -1.55 6.52
N LEU A 163 17.19 -0.97 5.38
CA LEU A 163 17.80 -1.68 4.25
C LEU A 163 19.30 -1.91 4.40
N LYS A 164 19.95 -1.22 5.36
CA LYS A 164 21.42 -1.24 5.54
C LYS A 164 22.00 -2.65 5.71
N GLY A 165 21.20 -3.59 6.23
CA GLY A 165 21.62 -4.99 6.43
C GLY A 165 21.57 -5.87 5.18
N LEU A 166 21.06 -5.37 4.05
CA LEU A 166 20.98 -6.16 2.82
C LEU A 166 22.37 -6.38 2.22
N PRO A 167 22.68 -7.59 1.72
CA PRO A 167 23.98 -7.86 1.09
C PRO A 167 24.21 -7.05 -0.20
N HIS A 168 23.14 -6.52 -0.81
CA HIS A 168 23.21 -5.64 -1.98
C HIS A 168 23.62 -4.21 -1.65
N VAL A 169 23.44 -3.78 -0.40
CA VAL A 169 23.73 -2.40 0.01
C VAL A 169 25.23 -2.24 0.21
N ALA A 170 25.86 -1.56 -0.75
CA ALA A 170 27.30 -1.34 -0.76
C ALA A 170 27.72 -0.22 0.21
N ASP A 171 26.88 0.82 0.36
CA ASP A 171 27.12 1.90 1.30
C ASP A 171 25.81 2.65 1.63
N THR A 172 25.81 3.36 2.77
CA THR A 172 24.74 4.28 3.19
C THR A 172 25.36 5.62 3.54
N ILE A 173 24.87 6.69 2.93
CA ILE A 173 25.37 8.07 3.05
C ILE A 173 24.26 8.90 3.68
N THR A 174 24.54 9.54 4.81
CA THR A 174 23.59 10.44 5.49
C THR A 174 23.88 11.91 5.19
N ILE A 175 22.98 12.78 5.61
CA ILE A 175 23.09 14.24 5.38
C ILE A 175 24.37 14.86 5.96
N ASP A 176 24.90 14.31 7.06
CA ASP A 176 26.09 14.84 7.74
C ASP A 176 27.41 14.38 7.09
N GLU A 177 27.36 13.39 6.19
CA GLU A 177 28.53 12.76 5.57
C GLU A 177 28.88 13.41 4.21
N SER A 178 29.03 14.73 4.17
CA SER A 178 29.25 15.50 2.93
C SER A 178 30.50 15.05 2.14
N GLU A 179 31.63 14.80 2.81
CA GLU A 179 32.85 14.30 2.18
C GLU A 179 32.64 12.92 1.54
N LYS A 180 31.85 12.06 2.19
CA LYS A 180 31.51 10.72 1.69
C LYS A 180 30.63 10.81 0.44
N CYS A 181 29.66 11.74 0.44
CA CYS A 181 28.82 12.02 -0.72
C CYS A 181 29.67 12.46 -1.94
N LEU A 182 30.64 13.35 -1.74
CA LEU A 182 31.55 13.79 -2.81
C LEU A 182 32.38 12.62 -3.38
N LYS A 183 32.99 11.82 -2.50
CA LYS A 183 33.76 10.63 -2.91
C LYS A 183 32.89 9.61 -3.64
N PHE A 184 31.62 9.47 -3.26
CA PHE A 184 30.67 8.60 -3.94
C PHE A 184 30.38 9.06 -5.37
N VAL A 185 30.13 10.35 -5.58
CA VAL A 185 29.92 10.93 -6.92
C VAL A 185 31.16 10.76 -7.80
N GLU A 186 32.36 11.00 -7.24
CA GLU A 186 33.62 10.76 -7.95
C GLU A 186 33.76 9.30 -8.37
N ARG A 187 33.48 8.35 -7.46
CA ARG A 187 33.54 6.92 -7.73
C ARG A 187 32.55 6.50 -8.82
N LEU A 188 31.31 6.98 -8.78
CA LEU A 188 30.32 6.70 -9.84
C LEU A 188 30.79 7.25 -11.19
N THR A 189 31.38 8.44 -11.20
CA THR A 189 31.90 9.05 -12.42
C THR A 189 33.03 8.23 -13.02
N GLN A 190 33.94 7.71 -12.19
CA GLN A 190 35.03 6.83 -12.66
C GLN A 190 34.50 5.48 -13.15
N GLU A 191 33.54 4.89 -12.45
CA GLU A 191 32.92 3.64 -12.85
C GLU A 191 32.21 3.77 -14.21
N MET A 192 31.48 4.86 -14.44
CA MET A 192 30.88 5.14 -15.75
C MET A 192 31.94 5.26 -16.86
N LYS A 193 33.06 5.95 -16.60
CA LYS A 193 34.17 6.05 -17.56
C LYS A 193 34.78 4.68 -17.87
N ASN A 194 35.01 3.86 -16.84
CA ASN A 194 35.54 2.52 -17.00
C ASN A 194 34.61 1.63 -17.84
N ARG A 195 33.30 1.66 -17.56
CA ARG A 195 32.30 0.91 -18.34
C ARG A 195 32.24 1.35 -19.79
N LYS A 196 32.25 2.67 -20.07
CA LYS A 196 32.28 3.19 -21.44
C LYS A 196 33.50 2.70 -22.21
N ARG A 197 34.68 2.71 -21.57
CA ARG A 197 35.92 2.19 -22.16
C ARG A 197 35.79 0.69 -22.48
N LEU A 198 35.36 -0.11 -21.50
CA LEU A 198 35.20 -1.56 -21.68
C LEU A 198 34.18 -1.91 -22.77
N LEU A 199 33.00 -1.28 -22.77
CA LEU A 199 31.98 -1.52 -23.79
C LEU A 199 32.51 -1.21 -25.20
N SER A 200 33.26 -0.11 -25.33
CA SER A 200 33.92 0.24 -26.58
C SER A 200 35.02 -0.75 -26.98
N GLU A 201 35.73 -1.36 -26.04
CA GLU A 201 36.78 -2.35 -26.31
C GLU A 201 36.21 -3.69 -26.80
N TYR A 202 34.97 -4.02 -26.39
CA TYR A 202 34.29 -5.26 -26.74
C TYR A 202 33.22 -5.10 -27.84
N ASP A 203 33.16 -3.94 -28.51
CA ASP A 203 32.18 -3.61 -29.56
C ASP A 203 30.71 -3.84 -29.15
N VAL A 204 30.41 -3.59 -27.87
CA VAL A 204 29.04 -3.68 -27.34
C VAL A 204 28.41 -2.29 -27.37
N ALA A 205 27.29 -2.18 -28.10
CA ALA A 205 26.48 -0.95 -28.20
C ALA A 205 25.69 -0.65 -26.93
#